data_AF-A0A1C5AAU3-F1
#
_entry.id   AF-A0A1C5AAU3-F1
#
_cell.length_a   1.000
_cell.length_b   1.000
_cell.length_c   1.000
_cell.angle_alpha   90.00
_cell.angle_beta   90.00
_cell.angle_gamma   90.00
#
_symmetry.space_group_name_H-M   'P 1'
#
loop_
_entity.id
_entity.type
_entity.pdbx_description
1 polymer ?
#
loop_
_entity_poly.entity_id
_entity_poly.type
_entity_poly.pdbx_seq_one_letter_code
_entity_poly.pdbx_strand_id
1 'polypeptide(L)'
;MPKPHPTNAEYVDLAHYSRALDEIHRLRAALAYEAGVTAAHLGLATFPKSRREFAEEQVERMRAAARGEAETAYTIGGWRMQAALRDAGASETLTRWQWEHAPTSHACTNCEGVGPDSCPFNPKGDDRG
;
A
#
# COMPACT_ATOMS: atom_id res chain seq x y z
N MET A 1 -13.33 -15.42 36.41
CA MET A 1 -13.46 -16.35 35.27
C MET A 1 -12.27 -16.10 34.33
N PRO A 2 -11.43 -17.10 34.03
CA PRO A 2 -10.40 -16.95 33.01
C PRO A 2 -11.05 -16.75 31.64
N LYS A 3 -10.53 -15.81 30.85
CA LYS A 3 -10.99 -15.63 29.47
C LYS A 3 -10.62 -16.88 28.66
N PRO A 4 -11.51 -17.38 27.78
CA PRO A 4 -11.18 -18.52 26.93
C PRO A 4 -9.95 -18.20 26.09
N HIS A 5 -9.08 -19.19 25.91
CA HIS A 5 -7.93 -19.06 25.04
C HIS A 5 -8.39 -18.87 23.59
N PRO A 6 -7.79 -17.94 22.82
CA PRO A 6 -8.09 -17.79 21.41
C PRO A 6 -7.89 -19.11 20.66
N THR A 7 -8.67 -19.31 19.60
CA THR A 7 -8.46 -20.40 18.65
C THR A 7 -7.20 -20.16 17.82
N ASN A 8 -6.64 -21.20 17.19
CA ASN A 8 -5.47 -21.06 16.32
C ASN A 8 -5.70 -20.04 15.18
N ALA A 9 -6.92 -19.94 14.67
CA ALA A 9 -7.28 -18.95 13.64
C ALA A 9 -7.24 -17.52 14.18
N GLU A 10 -7.75 -17.28 15.39
CA GLU A 10 -7.69 -15.97 16.05
C GLU A 10 -6.26 -15.53 16.36
N TYR A 11 -5.38 -16.47 16.74
CA TYR A 11 -3.95 -16.17 16.93
C TYR A 11 -3.25 -15.76 15.62
N VAL A 12 -3.60 -16.39 14.49
CA VAL A 12 -3.04 -16.05 13.18
C VAL A 12 -3.51 -14.64 12.74
N ASP A 13 -4.79 -14.31 12.91
CA ASP A 13 -5.32 -12.97 12.60
C ASP A 13 -4.64 -11.88 13.46
N LEU A 14 -4.49 -12.13 14.76
CA LEU A 14 -3.77 -11.22 15.66
C LEU A 14 -2.31 -10.99 15.23
N ALA A 15 -1.62 -12.05 14.77
CA ALA A 15 -0.25 -11.94 14.27
C ALA A 15 -0.17 -11.11 12.99
N HIS A 16 -1.11 -11.30 12.04
CA HIS A 16 -1.18 -10.49 10.82
C HIS A 16 -1.47 -9.02 11.13
N TYR A 17 -2.42 -8.77 12.03
CA TYR A 17 -2.77 -7.42 12.47
C TYR A 17 -1.58 -6.71 13.14
N SER A 18 -0.87 -7.40 14.06
CA SER A 18 0.34 -6.85 14.70
C SER A 18 1.40 -6.49 13.66
N ARG A 19 1.66 -7.38 12.69
CA ARG A 19 2.64 -7.13 11.63
C ARG A 19 2.24 -5.93 10.75
N ALA A 20 0.95 -5.78 10.46
CA ALA A 20 0.45 -4.64 9.70
C ALA A 20 0.64 -3.32 10.47
N LEU A 21 0.42 -3.31 11.79
CA LEU A 21 0.67 -2.14 12.64
C LEU A 21 2.16 -1.77 12.68
N ASP A 22 3.04 -2.76 12.83
CA ASP A 22 4.49 -2.54 12.79
C ASP A 22 4.93 -1.93 11.45
N GLU A 23 4.35 -2.42 10.35
CA GLU A 23 4.65 -1.90 9.03
C GLU A 23 4.15 -0.47 8.85
N ILE A 24 2.93 -0.16 9.28
CA ILE A 24 2.41 1.22 9.29
C ILE A 24 3.32 2.14 10.10
N HIS A 25 3.82 1.69 11.26
CA HIS A 25 4.76 2.45 12.06
C HIS A 25 6.07 2.71 11.30
N ARG A 26 6.66 1.70 10.65
CA ARG A 26 7.88 1.87 9.83
C ARG A 26 7.66 2.87 8.69
N LEU A 27 6.54 2.78 7.99
CA LEU A 27 6.19 3.71 6.90
C LEU A 27 6.05 5.15 7.39
N ARG A 28 5.43 5.36 8.56
CA ARG A 28 5.34 6.69 9.19
C ARG A 28 6.72 7.24 9.56
N ALA A 29 7.59 6.40 10.13
CA ALA A 29 8.95 6.80 10.47
C ALA A 29 9.76 7.16 9.22
N ALA A 30 9.65 6.38 8.14
CA ALA A 30 10.29 6.65 6.86
C ALA A 30 9.81 7.99 6.26
N LEU A 31 8.51 8.25 6.25
CA LEU A 31 7.96 9.53 5.76
C LEU A 31 8.43 10.74 6.58
N ALA A 32 8.51 10.60 7.91
CA ALA A 32 9.04 11.66 8.77
C ALA A 32 10.52 11.97 8.46
N TYR A 33 11.31 10.92 8.23
CA TYR A 33 12.71 11.05 7.83
C TYR A 33 12.84 11.78 6.48
N GLU A 34 12.11 11.33 5.45
CA GLU A 34 12.13 11.93 4.11
C GLU A 34 11.64 13.39 4.10
N ALA A 35 10.67 13.73 4.95
CA ALA A 35 10.26 15.12 5.16
C ALA A 35 11.41 15.97 5.72
N GLY A 36 12.20 15.43 6.65
CA GLY A 36 13.38 16.08 7.20
C GLY A 36 14.47 16.29 6.15
N VAL A 37 14.77 15.26 5.36
CA VAL A 37 15.73 15.32 4.24
C VAL A 37 15.29 16.38 3.22
N THR A 38 14.03 16.36 2.80
CA THR A 38 13.49 17.33 1.83
C THR A 38 13.52 18.75 2.38
N ALA A 39 13.18 18.94 3.66
CA ALA A 39 13.28 20.24 4.32
C ALA A 39 14.74 20.76 4.37
N ALA A 40 15.71 19.87 4.61
CA ALA A 40 17.13 20.24 4.58
C ALA A 40 17.56 20.71 3.18
N HIS A 41 17.09 20.05 2.10
CA HIS A 41 17.36 20.49 0.73
C HIS A 41 16.83 21.90 0.43
N LEU A 42 15.71 22.29 1.04
CA LEU A 42 15.18 23.65 0.89
C LEU A 42 16.13 24.71 1.48
N GLY A 43 16.95 24.36 2.47
CA GLY A 43 17.95 25.25 3.04
C GLY A 43 19.15 25.52 2.12
N LEU A 44 19.32 24.77 1.03
CA LEU A 44 20.45 24.95 0.12
C LEU A 44 20.29 26.23 -0.71
N ALA A 45 21.38 26.98 -0.85
CA ALA A 45 21.41 28.21 -1.66
C ALA A 45 21.10 27.96 -3.15
N THR A 46 21.38 26.77 -3.64
CA THR A 46 21.11 26.34 -5.02
C THR A 46 19.66 25.94 -5.26
N PHE A 47 18.82 25.86 -4.22
CA PHE A 47 17.44 25.42 -4.38
C PHE A 47 16.62 26.49 -5.13
N PRO A 48 15.98 26.15 -6.26
CA PRO A 48 15.24 27.12 -7.07
C PRO A 48 14.10 27.79 -6.31
N LYS A 49 14.10 29.13 -6.24
CA LYS A 49 13.04 29.90 -5.55
C LYS A 49 11.64 29.61 -6.10
N SER A 50 11.52 29.42 -7.41
CA SER A 50 10.23 29.16 -8.09
C SER A 50 9.59 27.81 -7.74
N ARG A 51 10.34 26.87 -7.14
CA ARG A 51 9.86 25.54 -6.76
C ARG A 51 9.72 25.36 -5.24
N ARG A 52 10.11 26.38 -4.47
CA ARG A 52 10.19 26.31 -3.01
C ARG A 52 8.83 26.06 -2.36
N GLU A 53 7.82 26.83 -2.75
CA GLU A 53 6.45 26.71 -2.23
C GLU A 53 5.90 25.28 -2.43
N PHE A 54 6.05 24.72 -3.63
CA PHE A 54 5.61 23.35 -3.92
C PHE A 54 6.34 22.29 -3.07
N ALA A 55 7.63 22.50 -2.82
CA ALA A 55 8.42 21.57 -2.01
C ALA A 55 8.11 21.71 -0.51
N GLU A 56 7.82 22.92 -0.02
CA GLU A 56 7.33 23.16 1.34
C GLU A 56 5.96 22.48 1.55
N GLU A 57 5.05 22.60 0.58
CA GLU A 57 3.78 21.90 0.59
C GLU A 57 3.95 20.36 0.60
N GLN A 58 4.94 19.83 -0.15
CA GLN A 58 5.29 18.41 -0.11
C GLN A 58 5.80 17.98 1.27
N VAL A 59 6.67 18.77 1.89
CA VAL A 59 7.17 18.52 3.25
C VAL A 59 6.01 18.46 4.24
N GLU A 60 5.05 19.39 4.15
CA GLU A 60 3.89 19.39 5.04
C GLU A 60 2.97 18.20 4.82
N ARG A 61 2.73 17.77 3.57
CA ARG A 61 1.97 16.54 3.30
C ARG A 61 2.66 15.30 3.87
N MET A 62 3.99 15.18 3.73
CA MET A 62 4.74 14.06 4.31
C MET A 62 4.68 14.05 5.84
N ARG A 63 4.79 15.23 6.47
CA ARG A 63 4.64 15.37 7.93
C ARG A 63 3.23 15.00 8.41
N ALA A 64 2.19 15.45 7.71
CA ALA A 64 0.81 15.08 8.01
C ALA A 64 0.59 13.57 7.88
N ALA A 65 1.07 12.95 6.79
CA ALA A 65 0.99 11.50 6.60
C ALA A 65 1.74 10.72 7.71
N ALA A 66 2.92 11.18 8.13
CA ALA A 66 3.67 10.59 9.23
C ALA A 66 2.91 10.65 10.57
N ARG A 67 2.10 11.70 10.80
CA ARG A 67 1.21 11.81 11.98
C ARG A 67 -0.06 10.97 11.88
N GLY A 68 -0.33 10.34 10.73
CA GLY A 68 -1.54 9.57 10.48
C GLY A 68 -2.69 10.39 9.88
N GLU A 69 -2.44 11.61 9.42
CA GLU A 69 -3.41 12.50 8.76
C GLU A 69 -3.38 12.31 7.22
N ALA A 70 -2.96 11.13 6.74
CA ALA A 70 -2.74 10.87 5.31
C ALA A 70 -4.02 11.07 4.47
N GLU A 71 -5.19 10.74 5.01
CA GLU A 71 -6.47 10.93 4.34
C GLU A 71 -6.72 12.42 4.02
N THR A 72 -6.49 13.30 4.99
CA THR A 72 -6.63 14.76 4.82
C THR A 72 -5.49 15.37 4.01
N ALA A 73 -4.28 14.81 4.10
CA ALA A 73 -3.12 15.30 3.34
C ALA A 73 -3.24 15.05 1.82
N TYR A 74 -4.01 14.04 1.41
CA TYR A 74 -4.12 13.58 0.01
C TYR A 74 -5.55 13.54 -0.54
N THR A 75 -6.51 14.25 0.07
CA THR A 75 -7.95 14.21 -0.24
C THR A 75 -8.31 14.49 -1.70
N ILE A 76 -7.48 15.24 -2.43
CA ILE A 76 -7.74 15.66 -3.82
C ILE A 76 -7.17 14.65 -4.86
N GLY A 77 -6.48 13.59 -4.40
CA GLY A 77 -5.53 12.84 -5.22
C GLY A 77 -5.88 11.40 -5.60
N GLY A 78 -7.12 10.91 -5.42
CA GLY A 78 -7.45 9.48 -5.54
C GLY A 78 -6.84 8.76 -6.76
N TRP A 79 -7.06 9.30 -7.97
CA TRP A 79 -6.50 8.72 -9.21
C TRP A 79 -4.97 8.88 -9.31
N ARG A 80 -4.40 9.98 -8.79
CA ARG A 80 -2.95 10.22 -8.78
C ARG A 80 -2.25 9.27 -7.81
N MET A 81 -2.90 8.94 -6.69
CA MET A 81 -2.37 8.00 -5.71
C MET A 81 -2.42 6.57 -6.24
N GLN A 82 -3.48 6.19 -6.96
CA GLN A 82 -3.53 4.91 -7.68
C GLN A 82 -2.44 4.81 -8.75
N ALA A 83 -2.27 5.86 -9.56
CA ALA A 83 -1.18 5.91 -10.54
C ALA A 83 0.20 5.80 -9.86
N ALA A 84 0.42 6.51 -8.75
CA ALA A 84 1.67 6.43 -8.00
C ALA A 84 1.93 5.03 -7.41
N LEU A 85 0.88 4.33 -6.94
CA LEU A 85 1.00 2.93 -6.50
C LEU A 85 1.40 2.02 -7.65
N ARG A 86 0.78 2.18 -8.82
CA ARG A 86 1.11 1.43 -10.04
C ARG A 86 2.54 1.66 -10.47
N ASP A 87 2.99 2.91 -10.52
CA ASP A 87 4.35 3.28 -10.91
C ASP A 87 5.39 2.73 -9.92
N ALA A 88 5.04 2.61 -8.64
CA ALA A 88 5.87 1.98 -7.61
C ALA A 88 5.82 0.44 -7.62
N GLY A 89 5.02 -0.18 -8.51
CA GLY A 89 4.80 -1.63 -8.54
C GLY A 89 4.03 -2.17 -7.32
N ALA A 90 3.34 -1.30 -6.59
CA ALA A 90 2.54 -1.68 -5.43
C ALA A 90 1.13 -2.12 -5.84
N SER A 91 0.50 -2.98 -5.03
CA SER A 91 -0.89 -3.39 -5.27
C SER A 91 -1.83 -2.19 -5.11
N GLU A 92 -2.73 -2.00 -6.09
CA GLU A 92 -3.84 -1.03 -6.01
C GLU A 92 -4.98 -1.51 -5.09
N THR A 93 -4.98 -2.80 -4.71
CA THR A 93 -5.98 -3.45 -3.86
C THR A 93 -5.34 -3.91 -2.56
N LEU A 94 -5.42 -3.08 -1.52
CA LEU A 94 -4.77 -3.36 -0.23
C LEU A 94 -5.57 -2.94 1.00
N THR A 95 -6.77 -2.37 0.85
CA THR A 95 -7.62 -2.23 2.03
C THR A 95 -8.08 -3.62 2.46
N ARG A 96 -8.19 -3.86 3.78
CA ARG A 96 -8.73 -5.11 4.33
C ARG A 96 -10.04 -5.51 3.63
N TRP A 97 -10.91 -4.54 3.37
CA TRP A 97 -12.13 -4.73 2.61
C TRP A 97 -11.87 -5.25 1.18
N GLN A 98 -10.96 -4.64 0.43
CA GLN A 98 -10.58 -5.10 -0.91
C GLN A 98 -9.93 -6.48 -0.89
N TRP A 99 -9.17 -6.83 0.16
CA TRP A 99 -8.59 -8.16 0.31
C TRP A 99 -9.64 -9.22 0.65
N GLU A 100 -10.54 -8.92 1.60
CA GLU A 100 -11.65 -9.80 2.00
C GLU A 100 -12.67 -10.03 0.86
N HIS A 101 -12.77 -9.07 -0.07
CA HIS A 101 -13.68 -9.15 -1.23
C HIS A 101 -12.95 -9.43 -2.55
N ALA A 102 -11.62 -9.54 -2.55
CA ALA A 102 -10.89 -9.98 -3.73
C ALA A 102 -11.27 -11.44 -3.98
N PRO A 103 -11.58 -11.84 -5.24
CA PRO A 103 -11.76 -13.24 -5.55
C PRO A 103 -10.47 -13.96 -5.21
N THR A 104 -10.46 -14.71 -4.10
CA THR A 104 -9.34 -15.56 -3.74
C THR A 104 -9.18 -16.54 -4.89
N SER A 105 -8.08 -16.43 -5.64
CA SER A 105 -7.74 -17.28 -6.79
C SER A 105 -7.61 -18.78 -6.44
N HIS A 106 -7.88 -19.15 -5.18
CA HIS A 106 -7.97 -20.53 -4.71
C HIS A 106 -9.30 -21.24 -4.99
N ALA A 107 -10.30 -20.57 -5.58
CA ALA A 107 -11.50 -21.24 -6.06
C ALA A 107 -11.36 -21.73 -7.52
N CYS A 108 -10.22 -22.33 -7.89
CA CYS A 108 -10.18 -23.31 -8.98
C CYS A 108 -10.60 -24.69 -8.43
N THR A 109 -11.73 -24.76 -7.73
CA THR A 109 -12.28 -26.01 -7.18
C THR A 109 -12.94 -26.87 -8.26
N ASN A 110 -13.08 -26.36 -9.48
CA ASN A 110 -13.74 -27.04 -10.60
C ASN A 110 -12.78 -27.50 -11.70
N CYS A 111 -11.49 -27.67 -11.41
CA CYS A 111 -10.53 -28.25 -12.36
C CYS A 111 -10.45 -29.79 -12.26
N GLU A 112 -11.38 -30.45 -11.56
CA GLU A 112 -11.52 -31.90 -11.64
C GLU A 112 -12.01 -32.30 -13.03
N GLY A 113 -11.07 -32.70 -13.90
CA GLY A 113 -11.36 -33.34 -15.19
C GLY A 113 -11.09 -32.50 -16.44
N VAL A 114 -10.60 -31.27 -16.30
CA VAL A 114 -10.32 -30.39 -17.45
C VAL A 114 -8.80 -30.30 -17.62
N GLY A 115 -8.29 -30.78 -18.76
CA GLY A 115 -6.85 -30.86 -19.04
C GLY A 115 -6.13 -29.51 -18.90
N PRO A 116 -4.81 -29.50 -18.69
CA PRO A 116 -4.02 -28.28 -18.43
C PRO A 116 -4.17 -27.21 -19.52
N ASP A 117 -4.52 -27.61 -20.74
CA ASP A 117 -4.68 -26.71 -21.90
C ASP A 117 -6.02 -25.96 -21.93
N SER A 118 -6.95 -26.33 -21.06
CA SER A 118 -8.33 -25.80 -21.04
C SER A 118 -8.61 -24.87 -19.84
N CYS A 119 -7.60 -24.53 -19.06
CA CYS A 119 -7.71 -23.46 -18.06
C CYS A 119 -7.68 -22.10 -18.76
N PRO A 120 -8.72 -21.25 -18.61
CA PRO A 120 -8.78 -19.92 -19.25
C PRO A 120 -7.73 -18.94 -18.69
N PHE A 121 -7.02 -19.31 -17.62
CA PHE A 121 -5.92 -18.58 -17.02
C PHE A 121 -4.56 -19.24 -17.27
N ASN A 122 -4.32 -19.79 -18.46
CA ASN A 122 -2.96 -20.19 -18.85
C ASN A 122 -2.18 -18.93 -19.34
N PRO A 123 -1.22 -18.40 -18.57
CA PRO A 123 -0.47 -17.19 -18.96
C PRO A 123 0.50 -17.41 -20.14
N LYS A 124 0.53 -18.60 -20.75
CA LYS A 124 1.39 -18.94 -21.90
C LYS A 124 0.72 -18.86 -23.28
N GLY A 125 -0.41 -18.16 -23.40
CA GLY A 125 -1.22 -18.16 -24.63
C GLY A 125 -1.56 -16.79 -25.17
N ASP A 126 -0.59 -15.87 -25.29
CA ASP A 126 -0.78 -14.68 -26.14
C ASP A 126 0.46 -14.41 -27.00
N ASP A 127 0.75 -15.36 -27.88
CA ASP A 127 1.49 -15.11 -29.11
C ASP A 127 0.46 -14.93 -30.24
N ARG A 128 -0.08 -13.73 -30.38
CA ARG A 128 -0.78 -13.31 -31.60
C ARG A 128 -0.23 -11.98 -32.12
N GLY A 129 0.73 -12.14 -33.04
CA GLY A 129 0.77 -11.48 -34.35
C GLY A 129 0.88 -9.97 -34.39
#